data_AF-A0A151IWB1-F1
#
_entry.id   AF-A0A151IWB1-F1
#
_cell.length_a   1.000
_cell.length_b   1.000
_cell.length_c   1.000
_cell.angle_alpha   90.00
_cell.angle_beta   90.00
_cell.angle_gamma   90.00
#
_symmetry.space_group_name_H-M   'P 1'
#
loop_
_entity.id
_entity.type
_entity.pdbx_description
1 polymer ?
#
loop_
_entity_poly.entity_id
_entity_poly.type
_entity_poly.pdbx_seq_one_letter_code
_entity_poly.pdbx_strand_id
1 'polypeptide(L)'
;MRKRKSNHKEGINQEPRNETAKNIPCLVVSEEAEKNRLTEITELLRLEYLSFQEEANIMKLITNSQDRFHIPGEKLTATNILQHRIPTTDDRPINARQYRFPQIHKEEINR
;
A
#
# COMPACT_ATOMS: atom_id res chain seq x y z
N MET A 1 -1.49 56.84 29.63
CA MET A 1 -1.41 56.46 28.20
C MET A 1 -0.26 55.48 28.01
N ARG A 2 -0.51 54.21 27.65
CA ARG A 2 0.54 53.19 27.44
C ARG A 2 0.75 52.96 25.94
N LYS A 3 1.92 53.34 25.42
CA LYS A 3 2.29 53.13 24.00
C LYS A 3 2.55 51.65 23.75
N ARG A 4 1.82 51.04 22.81
CA ARG A 4 2.09 49.68 22.31
C ARG A 4 3.25 49.76 21.30
N LYS A 5 4.32 49.01 21.52
CA LYS A 5 5.38 48.80 20.51
C LYS A 5 4.89 47.73 19.53
N SER A 6 4.86 48.09 18.25
CA SER A 6 4.59 47.19 17.13
C SER A 6 5.84 46.38 16.81
N ASN A 7 5.83 45.07 17.07
CA ASN A 7 6.87 44.19 16.59
C ASN A 7 6.46 43.67 15.21
N HIS A 8 7.04 44.24 14.15
CA HIS A 8 7.08 43.60 12.84
C HIS A 8 8.00 42.38 12.96
N LYS A 9 7.46 41.20 12.67
CA LYS A 9 8.24 39.96 12.54
C LYS A 9 8.36 39.68 11.06
N GLU A 10 9.51 40.02 10.49
CA GLU A 10 9.86 39.71 9.10
C GLU A 10 9.92 38.19 8.96
N GLY A 11 9.11 37.65 8.05
CA GLY A 11 9.05 36.23 7.75
C GLY A 11 10.31 35.83 6.98
N ILE A 12 11.12 34.98 7.60
CA ILE A 12 12.23 34.30 6.94
C ILE A 12 11.63 33.39 5.86
N ASN A 13 11.92 33.70 4.59
CA ASN A 13 11.69 32.82 3.45
C ASN A 13 12.42 31.49 3.71
N GLN A 14 11.67 30.42 3.95
CA GLN A 14 12.22 29.06 3.88
C GLN A 14 11.81 28.49 2.53
N GLU A 15 12.81 28.32 1.67
CA GLU A 15 12.71 27.56 0.43
C GLU A 15 12.16 26.15 0.70
N PRO A 16 11.35 25.58 -0.20
CA PRO A 16 10.82 24.23 0.00
C PRO A 16 11.97 23.23 -0.01
N ARG A 17 12.14 22.55 1.13
CA ARG A 17 13.05 21.42 1.25
C ARG A 17 12.55 20.33 0.31
N ASN A 18 13.37 19.99 -0.68
CA ASN A 18 13.21 18.78 -1.47
C ASN A 18 13.30 17.58 -0.51
N GLU A 19 12.16 17.14 0.00
CA GLU A 19 12.09 15.93 0.79
C GLU A 19 12.41 14.77 -0.13
N THR A 20 13.59 14.21 0.10
CA THR A 20 14.17 13.04 -0.55
C THR A 20 13.06 12.00 -0.70
N ALA A 21 12.72 11.67 -1.94
CA ALA A 21 11.75 10.62 -2.24
C ALA A 21 12.19 9.38 -1.46
N LYS A 22 11.46 9.06 -0.39
CA LYS A 22 11.67 7.84 0.37
C LYS A 22 11.40 6.74 -0.64
N ASN A 23 12.47 6.09 -1.11
CA ASN A 23 12.40 4.89 -1.92
C ASN A 23 11.69 3.84 -1.05
N ILE A 24 10.36 3.82 -1.10
CA ILE A 24 9.58 2.69 -0.61
C ILE A 24 10.00 1.56 -1.55
N PRO A 25 10.63 0.49 -1.03
CA PRO A 25 10.97 -0.65 -1.86
C PRO A 25 9.64 -1.27 -2.31
N CYS A 26 9.19 -0.86 -3.49
CA CYS A 26 8.01 -1.36 -4.13
C CYS A 26 8.48 -2.48 -5.05
N LEU A 27 7.93 -3.68 -4.86
CA LEU A 27 8.40 -4.91 -5.49
C LEU A 27 9.85 -5.24 -5.11
N VAL A 28 10.02 -5.68 -3.86
CA VAL A 28 11.12 -6.61 -3.57
C VAL A 28 10.67 -7.93 -4.17
N VAL A 29 11.25 -8.33 -5.31
CA VAL A 29 11.18 -9.72 -5.73
C VAL A 29 11.94 -10.49 -4.66
N SER A 30 11.21 -11.04 -3.68
CA SER A 30 11.81 -11.87 -2.65
C SER A 30 12.30 -13.13 -3.34
N GLU A 31 13.62 -13.25 -3.48
CA GLU A 31 14.32 -14.42 -4.03
C GLU A 31 14.18 -15.67 -3.14
N GLU A 32 13.42 -15.58 -2.04
CA GLU A 32 13.36 -16.59 -1.00
C GLU A 32 12.06 -17.41 -1.10
N ALA A 33 12.24 -18.68 -1.46
CA ALA A 33 11.30 -19.82 -1.39
C ALA A 33 10.28 -20.02 -2.54
N GLU A 34 10.74 -20.00 -3.79
CA GLU A 34 9.99 -20.44 -4.98
C GLU A 34 9.34 -21.85 -4.86
N LYS A 35 9.92 -22.78 -4.08
CA LYS A 35 9.48 -24.19 -4.05
C LYS A 35 8.15 -24.42 -3.32
N ASN A 36 7.83 -23.63 -2.29
CA ASN A 36 6.61 -23.81 -1.49
C ASN A 36 5.40 -23.15 -2.16
N ARG A 37 5.65 -22.18 -3.03
CA ARG A 37 4.58 -21.33 -3.56
C ARG A 37 3.79 -22.01 -4.67
N LEU A 38 4.48 -22.76 -5.54
CA LEU A 38 3.84 -23.55 -6.58
C LEU A 38 2.86 -24.57 -5.95
N THR A 39 3.26 -25.24 -4.87
CA THR A 39 2.40 -26.20 -4.16
C THR A 39 1.18 -25.53 -3.55
N GLU A 40 1.34 -24.39 -2.88
CA GLU A 40 0.22 -23.62 -2.32
C GLU A 40 -0.77 -23.17 -3.39
N ILE A 41 -0.28 -22.68 -4.54
CA ILE A 41 -1.14 -22.29 -5.66
C ILE A 41 -1.90 -23.50 -6.20
N THR A 42 -1.23 -24.64 -6.38
CA THR A 42 -1.88 -25.84 -6.93
C THR A 42 -2.97 -26.40 -6.01
N GLU A 43 -2.78 -26.33 -4.69
CA GLU A 43 -3.78 -26.77 -3.71
C GLU A 43 -5.04 -25.91 -3.72
N LEU A 44 -4.91 -24.62 -4.03
CA LEU A 44 -6.04 -23.68 -4.12
C LEU A 44 -6.83 -23.80 -5.43
N LEU A 45 -6.26 -24.45 -6.45
CA LEU A 45 -6.89 -24.57 -7.77
C LEU A 45 -7.71 -25.86 -7.89
N ARG A 46 -8.91 -25.73 -8.45
CA ARG A 46 -9.81 -26.85 -8.71
C ARG A 46 -9.59 -27.40 -10.11
N LEU A 47 -8.74 -28.43 -10.24
CA LEU A 47 -8.38 -29.04 -11.53
C LEU A 47 -9.16 -30.33 -11.87
N GLU A 48 -10.06 -30.78 -10.98
CA GLU A 48 -10.75 -32.08 -11.06
C GLU A 48 -11.54 -32.34 -12.37
N TYR A 49 -11.99 -31.29 -13.06
CA TYR A 49 -12.87 -31.39 -14.23
C TYR A 49 -12.18 -31.04 -15.54
N LEU A 50 -10.85 -30.89 -15.55
CA LEU A 50 -10.10 -30.57 -16.75
C LEU A 50 -9.69 -31.82 -17.52
N SER A 51 -9.57 -31.66 -18.85
CA SER A 51 -8.88 -32.69 -19.63
C SER A 51 -7.38 -32.68 -19.30
N PHE A 52 -6.74 -33.84 -19.48
CA PHE A 52 -5.29 -33.99 -19.23
C PHE A 52 -4.44 -32.93 -19.95
N GLN A 53 -4.81 -32.58 -21.18
CA GLN A 53 -4.07 -31.60 -21.96
C GLN A 53 -4.24 -30.18 -21.46
N GLU A 54 -5.45 -29.82 -21.01
CA GLU A 54 -5.75 -28.51 -20.43
C GLU A 54 -5.05 -28.37 -19.07
N GLU A 55 -5.12 -29.41 -18.23
CA GLU A 55 -4.44 -29.45 -16.94
C GLU A 55 -2.94 -29.24 -17.10
N ALA A 56 -2.30 -29.99 -18.01
CA ALA A 56 -0.88 -29.84 -18.31
C ALA A 56 -0.53 -28.42 -18.77
N ASN A 57 -1.40 -27.78 -19.56
CA ASN A 57 -1.17 -26.43 -20.06
C ASN A 57 -1.29 -25.39 -18.93
N ILE A 58 -2.26 -25.55 -18.03
CA ILE A 58 -2.41 -24.69 -16.85
C ILE A 58 -1.22 -24.84 -15.91
N MET A 59 -0.79 -26.07 -15.62
CA MET A 59 0.37 -26.33 -14.75
C MET A 59 1.63 -25.68 -15.31
N LYS A 60 1.84 -25.75 -16.63
CA LYS A 60 2.95 -25.07 -17.30
C LYS A 60 2.86 -23.55 -17.16
N LEU A 61 1.67 -22.98 -17.30
CA LEU A 61 1.45 -21.53 -17.16
C LEU A 61 1.73 -21.05 -15.74
N ILE A 62 1.25 -21.78 -14.74
CA ILE A 62 1.49 -21.47 -13.32
C ILE A 62 2.97 -21.55 -13.02
N THR A 63 3.65 -22.62 -13.42
CA THR A 63 5.09 -22.81 -13.18
C THR A 63 5.92 -21.64 -13.73
N ASN A 64 5.53 -21.08 -14.89
CA ASN A 64 6.24 -19.99 -15.54
C ASN A 64 5.90 -18.59 -15.00
N SER A 65 4.76 -18.43 -14.32
CA SER A 65 4.23 -17.12 -13.91
C SER A 65 3.68 -17.14 -12.50
N GLN A 66 4.36 -17.88 -11.62
CA GLN A 66 3.93 -18.06 -10.25
C GLN A 66 3.74 -16.69 -9.59
N ASP A 67 4.65 -15.74 -9.84
CA ASP A 67 4.79 -14.40 -9.21
C ASP A 67 3.54 -13.53 -9.36
N ARG A 68 2.68 -13.86 -10.32
CA ARG A 68 1.45 -13.11 -10.61
C ARG A 68 0.25 -13.58 -9.81
N PHE A 69 0.32 -14.75 -9.19
CA PHE A 69 -0.78 -15.31 -8.41
C PHE A 69 -0.66 -14.87 -6.96
N HIS A 70 -1.73 -14.26 -6.46
CA HIS A 70 -1.85 -13.85 -5.06
C HIS A 70 -2.28 -15.04 -4.19
N ILE A 71 -1.59 -15.24 -3.08
CA ILE A 71 -1.92 -16.27 -2.09
C ILE A 71 -2.60 -15.63 -0.88
N PRO A 72 -3.65 -16.25 -0.30
CA PRO A 72 -4.31 -15.74 0.89
C PRO A 72 -3.32 -15.50 2.04
N GLY A 73 -3.31 -14.28 2.60
CA GLY A 73 -2.36 -13.88 3.64
C GLY A 73 -1.12 -13.16 3.12
N GLU A 74 -0.86 -13.21 1.81
CA GLU A 74 0.18 -12.43 1.17
C GLU A 74 -0.22 -10.95 1.06
N LYS A 75 0.75 -10.05 1.25
CA LYS A 75 0.53 -8.61 1.09
C LYS A 75 0.47 -8.25 -0.38
N LEU A 76 -0.54 -7.48 -0.78
CA LEU A 76 -0.61 -6.94 -2.13
C LEU A 76 0.58 -6.02 -2.38
N THR A 77 1.29 -6.28 -3.47
CA THR A 77 2.35 -5.41 -3.98
C THR A 77 1.75 -4.25 -4.76
N ALA A 78 2.46 -3.13 -4.79
CA ALA A 78 2.13 -2.00 -5.62
C ALA A 78 3.17 -1.85 -6.74
N THR A 79 2.85 -1.07 -7.76
CA THR A 79 3.77 -0.76 -8.86
C THR A 79 4.34 0.64 -8.67
N ASN A 80 5.66 0.79 -8.75
CA ASN A 80 6.33 2.10 -8.64
C ASN A 80 6.14 3.03 -9.86
N ILE A 81 5.47 2.55 -10.92
CA ILE A 81 5.32 3.27 -12.19
C ILE A 81 4.48 4.54 -12.03
N LEU A 82 3.50 4.53 -11.11
CA LEU A 82 2.56 5.63 -10.95
C LEU A 82 2.47 6.04 -9.48
N GLN A 83 2.68 7.33 -9.22
CA GLN A 83 2.44 7.94 -7.92
C GLN A 83 1.19 8.81 -7.99
N HIS A 84 0.21 8.54 -7.14
CA HIS A 84 -0.98 9.36 -7.04
C HIS A 84 -0.71 10.58 -6.15
N ARG A 85 -1.11 11.76 -6.61
CA ARG A 85 -1.17 12.98 -5.81
C ARG A 85 -2.62 13.46 -5.73
N ILE A 86 -3.06 13.84 -4.54
CA ILE A 86 -4.35 14.50 -4.34
C ILE A 86 -4.08 16.02 -4.34
N PRO A 87 -4.41 16.75 -5.42
CA PRO A 87 -4.25 18.20 -5.43
C PRO A 87 -5.33 18.85 -4.55
N THR A 88 -4.91 19.65 -3.57
CA THR A 88 -5.79 20.46 -2.72
C THR A 88 -5.92 21.87 -3.27
N THR A 89 -7.05 22.54 -3.01
CA THR A 89 -7.25 23.95 -3.39
C THR A 89 -6.38 24.89 -2.56
N ASP A 90 -6.25 24.61 -1.26
CA ASP A 90 -5.42 25.35 -0.31
C ASP A 90 -4.43 24.39 0.37
N ASP A 91 -3.24 24.89 0.72
CA ASP A 91 -2.20 24.13 1.45
C ASP A 91 -2.35 24.19 2.98
N ARG A 92 -3.52 24.61 3.48
CA ARG A 92 -3.78 24.76 4.92
C ARG A 92 -4.35 23.46 5.49
N PRO A 93 -3.62 22.74 6.36
CA PRO A 93 -4.14 21.52 6.98
C PRO A 93 -5.29 21.85 7.92
N ILE A 94 -6.33 21.03 7.90
CA ILE A 94 -7.49 21.14 8.80
C ILE A 94 -7.38 20.07 9.87
N ASN A 95 -7.38 20.48 11.15
CA ASN A 95 -7.46 19.56 12.28
C ASN A 95 -8.90 19.53 12.80
N ALA A 96 -9.54 18.36 12.72
CA ALA A 96 -10.86 18.10 13.29
C ALA A 96 -10.76 17.11 14.45
N ARG A 97 -11.42 17.42 15.58
CA ARG A 97 -11.48 16.47 16.70
C ARG A 97 -12.29 15.25 16.28
N GLN A 98 -11.72 14.06 16.50
CA GLN A 98 -12.42 12.80 16.30
C GLN A 98 -13.61 12.71 17.26
N TYR A 99 -14.78 12.35 16.75
CA TYR A 99 -15.95 12.09 17.59
C TYR A 99 -15.74 10.85 18.45
N ARG A 100 -16.41 10.83 19.60
CA ARG A 100 -16.39 9.66 20.47
C ARG A 100 -17.12 8.51 19.79
N PHE A 101 -16.43 7.40 19.59
CA PHE A 101 -17.03 6.18 19.07
C PHE A 101 -18.08 5.60 20.04
N PRO A 102 -19.21 5.08 19.52
CA PRO A 102 -20.13 4.26 20.31
C PRO A 102 -19.41 3.05 20.93
N GLN A 103 -19.86 2.61 22.10
CA GLN A 103 -19.25 1.49 22.81
C GLN A 103 -19.28 0.19 22.00
N ILE A 104 -20.34 -0.03 21.23
CA ILE A 104 -20.57 -1.23 20.41
C ILE A 104 -19.46 -1.42 19.36
N HIS A 105 -18.92 -0.34 18.81
CA HIS A 105 -17.90 -0.41 17.75
C HIS A 105 -16.46 -0.56 18.29
N LYS A 106 -16.27 -0.50 19.61
CA LYS A 106 -14.92 -0.60 20.19
C LYS A 106 -14.29 -1.96 19.95
N GLU A 107 -15.11 -3.01 19.90
CA GLU A 107 -14.64 -4.38 19.68
C GLU A 107 -14.10 -4.55 18.26
N GLU A 108 -14.76 -3.96 17.26
CA GLU A 108 -14.31 -4.01 15.86
C GLU A 108 -13.08 -3.15 15.59
N ILE A 109 -12.98 -1.98 16.21
CA ILE A 109 -11.85 -1.05 16.00
C ILE A 109 -10.54 -1.61 16.60
N ASN A 110 -10.64 -2.37 17.70
CA ASN A 110 -9.48 -2.94 18.38
C ASN A 110 -9.08 -4.34 17.87
N ARG A 111 -9.74 -4.84 16.83
CA ARG A 111 -9.48 -6.14 16.22
C ARG A 111 -8.50 -6.00 15.07
#